data_AF-A0A4U0H0M2-F1
#
_entry.id   AF-A0A4U0H0M2-F1
#
_cell.length_a   1.000
_cell.length_b   1.000
_cell.length_c   1.000
_cell.angle_alpha   90.00
_cell.angle_beta   90.00
_cell.angle_gamma   90.00
#
_symmetry.space_group_name_H-M   'P 1'
#
loop_
_entity.id
_entity.type
_entity.pdbx_description
1 polymer ?
#
loop_
_entity_poly.entity_id
_entity_poly.type
_entity_poly.pdbx_seq_one_letter_code
_entity_poly.pdbx_strand_id
1 'polypeptide(L)'
;MRVAQPTRVRVVATFDLIVTLPMAVPGLADVYVAGLLSGFGWFGDPAEGLPMPQTASIFIVLAGILAVLWNGCRAAYPVFAPMVIGDIAGRIAVAAAFLFFLLCAQAPLVLGAFVVTELVGAVIEASALRKNR
;
A
#
# COMPACT_ATOMS: atom_id res chain seq x y z
N MET A 1 -12.21 10.58 19.25
CA MET A 1 -11.22 9.79 20.04
C MET A 1 -9.82 10.09 19.51
N ARG A 2 -8.79 10.08 20.37
CA ARG A 2 -7.38 10.24 19.96
C ARG A 2 -6.65 8.90 19.98
N VAL A 3 -5.69 8.73 19.09
CA VAL A 3 -4.81 7.55 19.01
C VAL A 3 -3.90 7.53 20.24
N ALA A 4 -3.72 6.36 20.85
CA ALA A 4 -2.88 6.21 22.05
C ALA A 4 -1.38 6.24 21.72
N GLN A 5 -0.99 5.71 20.54
CA GLN A 5 0.40 5.61 20.11
C GLN A 5 0.60 6.18 18.68
N PRO A 6 0.63 7.50 18.51
CA PRO A 6 0.72 8.14 17.19
C PRO A 6 2.01 7.80 16.41
N THR A 7 3.09 7.43 17.11
CA THR A 7 4.34 7.02 16.45
C THR A 7 4.17 5.78 15.57
N ARG A 8 3.32 4.81 15.98
CA ARG A 8 3.05 3.60 15.19
C ARG A 8 2.38 3.96 13.86
N VAL A 9 1.38 4.85 13.91
CA VAL A 9 0.70 5.37 12.72
C VAL A 9 1.69 6.10 11.80
N ARG A 10 2.60 6.92 12.37
CA ARG A 10 3.62 7.62 11.56
C ARG A 10 4.59 6.67 10.86
N VAL A 11 5.07 5.64 11.55
CA VAL A 11 6.02 4.68 10.98
C VAL A 11 5.38 3.97 9.79
N VAL A 12 4.17 3.45 9.98
CA VAL A 12 3.42 2.78 8.91
C VAL A 12 3.14 3.73 7.75
N ALA A 13 2.61 4.92 8.01
CA ALA A 13 2.33 5.91 6.97
C ALA A 13 3.59 6.37 6.21
N THR A 14 4.73 6.49 6.90
CA THR A 14 5.99 6.88 6.25
C THR A 14 6.49 5.76 5.33
N PHE A 15 6.41 4.51 5.78
CA PHE A 15 6.74 3.36 4.95
C PHE A 15 5.87 3.30 3.69
N ASP A 16 4.55 3.43 3.85
CA ASP A 16 3.62 3.44 2.70
C ASP A 16 3.95 4.58 1.75
N LEU A 17 4.29 5.77 2.26
CA LEU A 17 4.64 6.93 1.45
C LEU A 17 5.90 6.66 0.62
N ILE A 18 6.94 6.06 1.20
CA ILE A 18 8.16 5.68 0.46
C ILE A 18 7.82 4.68 -0.66
N VAL A 19 7.00 3.67 -0.36
CA VAL A 19 6.64 2.63 -1.33
C VAL A 19 5.75 3.15 -2.46
N THR A 20 4.85 4.09 -2.17
CA THR A 20 3.86 4.60 -3.14
C THR A 20 4.30 5.84 -3.90
N LEU A 21 5.30 6.59 -3.41
CA LEU A 21 5.81 7.80 -4.06
C LEU A 21 6.28 7.56 -5.52
N PRO A 22 7.02 6.49 -5.85
CA PRO A 22 7.44 6.26 -7.23
C PRO A 22 6.26 6.03 -8.20
N MET A 23 5.14 5.51 -7.69
CA MET A 23 3.92 5.30 -8.49
C MET A 23 3.27 6.63 -8.87
N ALA A 24 3.47 7.72 -8.12
CA ALA A 24 2.89 9.02 -8.40
C ALA A 24 3.61 9.80 -9.52
N VAL A 25 4.71 9.28 -10.05
CA VAL A 25 5.55 9.96 -11.05
C VAL A 25 5.35 9.32 -12.43
N PRO A 26 4.76 10.02 -13.40
CA PRO A 26 4.62 9.52 -14.77
C PRO A 26 5.96 9.10 -15.37
N GLY A 27 6.00 7.96 -16.04
CA GLY A 27 7.22 7.37 -16.62
C GLY A 27 8.02 6.50 -15.64
N LEU A 28 8.08 6.86 -14.35
CA LEU A 28 8.68 6.01 -13.32
C LEU A 28 7.71 4.92 -12.83
N ALA A 29 6.43 5.25 -12.77
CA ALA A 29 5.37 4.39 -12.27
C ALA A 29 5.37 2.99 -12.90
N ASP A 30 5.43 2.91 -14.23
CA ASP A 30 5.33 1.64 -14.96
C ASP A 30 6.54 0.74 -14.68
N VAL A 31 7.75 1.31 -14.74
CA VAL A 31 9.00 0.58 -14.46
C VAL A 31 9.01 0.09 -13.01
N TYR A 32 8.57 0.94 -12.08
CA TYR A 32 8.53 0.60 -10.67
C TYR A 32 7.50 -0.50 -10.37
N VAL A 33 6.29 -0.41 -10.92
CA VAL A 33 5.25 -1.44 -10.70
C VAL A 33 5.61 -2.75 -11.41
N ALA A 34 6.22 -2.71 -12.60
CA ALA A 34 6.75 -3.92 -13.24
C ALA A 34 7.84 -4.57 -12.37
N GLY A 35 8.71 -3.76 -11.76
CA GLY A 35 9.66 -4.19 -10.74
C GLY A 35 8.97 -4.85 -9.55
N LEU A 36 7.97 -4.21 -8.95
CA LEU A 36 7.24 -4.78 -7.82
C LEU A 36 6.54 -6.10 -8.17
N LEU A 37 5.87 -6.18 -9.32
CA LEU A 37 5.12 -7.37 -9.75
C LEU A 37 6.02 -8.55 -10.14
N SER A 38 7.27 -8.28 -10.51
CA SER A 38 8.29 -9.31 -10.72
C SER A 38 9.07 -9.67 -9.45
N GLY A 39 8.80 -9.01 -8.32
CA GLY A 39 9.63 -9.08 -7.11
C GLY A 39 11.07 -8.65 -7.35
N PHE A 40 11.24 -7.59 -8.15
CA PHE A 40 12.51 -7.05 -8.61
C PHE A 40 13.43 -8.09 -9.26
N GLY A 41 12.84 -8.99 -10.06
CA GLY A 41 13.56 -10.04 -10.77
C GLY A 41 13.57 -11.41 -10.09
N TRP A 42 13.05 -11.54 -8.87
CA TRP A 42 13.05 -12.83 -8.15
C TRP A 42 11.95 -13.80 -8.60
N PHE A 43 10.84 -13.28 -9.14
CA PHE A 43 9.68 -14.10 -9.54
C PHE A 43 9.33 -13.97 -11.03
N GLY A 44 10.14 -13.26 -11.81
CA GLY A 44 9.96 -13.06 -13.26
C GLY A 44 10.82 -11.91 -13.78
N ASP A 45 10.84 -11.69 -15.09
CA ASP A 45 11.53 -10.54 -15.68
C ASP A 45 10.58 -9.32 -15.70
N PRO A 46 10.94 -8.18 -15.04
CA PRO A 46 10.12 -6.96 -15.10
C PRO A 46 9.89 -6.45 -16.54
N ALA A 47 10.78 -6.76 -17.48
CA ALA A 47 10.59 -6.36 -18.88
C ALA A 47 9.36 -7.00 -19.54
N GLU A 48 8.91 -8.17 -19.07
CA GLU A 48 7.70 -8.84 -19.59
C GLU A 48 6.42 -8.04 -19.30
N GLY A 49 6.43 -7.21 -18.26
CA GLY A 49 5.31 -6.34 -17.90
C GLY A 49 5.29 -5.00 -18.64
N LEU A 50 6.26 -4.74 -19.52
CA LEU A 50 6.44 -3.46 -20.21
C LEU A 50 6.30 -3.59 -21.74
N PRO A 51 5.77 -2.55 -22.43
CA PRO A 51 5.09 -1.38 -21.85
C PRO A 51 3.73 -1.77 -21.25
N MET A 52 3.34 -1.11 -20.16
CA MET A 52 2.02 -1.33 -19.59
C MET A 52 0.92 -0.74 -20.50
N PRO A 53 -0.30 -1.32 -20.51
CA PRO A 53 -1.43 -0.69 -21.16
C PRO A 53 -1.65 0.73 -20.62
N GLN A 54 -1.88 1.70 -21.50
CA GLN A 54 -2.01 3.11 -21.12
C GLN A 54 -3.05 3.35 -20.01
N THR A 55 -4.15 2.60 -20.03
CA THR A 55 -5.17 2.65 -18.97
C THR A 55 -4.60 2.22 -17.61
N ALA A 56 -3.80 1.16 -17.55
CA ALA A 56 -3.14 0.72 -16.33
C ALA A 56 -2.17 1.80 -15.82
N SER A 57 -1.33 2.38 -16.69
CA SER A 57 -0.40 3.46 -16.31
C SER A 57 -1.14 4.66 -15.71
N ILE A 58 -2.28 5.06 -16.28
CA ILE A 58 -3.13 6.14 -15.73
C ILE A 58 -3.61 5.78 -14.34
N PHE A 59 -4.15 4.57 -14.14
CA PHE A 59 -4.65 4.15 -12.83
C PHE A 59 -3.54 4.00 -11.78
N ILE A 60 -2.36 3.52 -12.17
CA ILE A 60 -1.20 3.43 -11.27
C ILE A 60 -0.80 4.83 -10.79
N VAL A 61 -0.69 5.81 -11.70
CA VAL A 61 -0.31 7.18 -11.34
C VAL A 61 -1.37 7.82 -10.44
N LEU A 62 -2.66 7.68 -10.78
CA LEU A 62 -3.73 8.21 -9.94
C LEU A 62 -3.76 7.55 -8.56
N ALA A 63 -3.61 6.22 -8.48
CA ALA A 63 -3.53 5.50 -7.22
C ALA A 63 -2.32 5.93 -6.39
N GLY A 64 -1.15 6.12 -7.03
CA GLY A 64 0.06 6.64 -6.39
C GLY A 64 -0.15 8.03 -5.80
N ILE A 65 -0.74 8.97 -6.55
CA ILE A 65 -1.04 10.33 -6.07
C ILE A 65 -1.98 10.28 -4.86
N LEU A 66 -3.08 9.51 -4.95
CA LEU A 66 -4.03 9.36 -3.86
C LEU A 66 -3.39 8.73 -2.61
N ALA A 67 -2.55 7.71 -2.79
CA ALA A 67 -1.83 7.07 -1.71
C ALA A 67 -0.82 8.02 -1.04
N VAL A 68 -0.07 8.79 -1.82
CA VAL A 68 0.87 9.80 -1.29
C VAL A 68 0.12 10.87 -0.49
N LEU A 69 -1.00 11.39 -0.99
CA LEU A 69 -1.82 12.38 -0.27
C LEU A 69 -2.40 11.80 1.02
N TRP A 70 -2.96 10.59 0.96
CA TRP A 70 -3.52 9.91 2.14
C TRP A 70 -2.47 9.63 3.20
N ASN A 71 -1.34 9.03 2.82
CA ASN A 71 -0.25 8.70 3.73
C ASN A 71 0.46 9.95 4.26
N GLY A 72 0.55 11.01 3.45
CA GLY A 72 1.03 12.33 3.90
C GLY A 72 0.14 12.91 5.00
N CYS A 73 -1.18 12.88 4.80
CA CYS A 73 -2.15 13.28 5.82
C CYS A 73 -2.03 12.42 7.10
N ARG A 74 -1.88 11.10 6.97
CA ARG A 74 -1.69 10.19 8.11
C ARG A 74 -0.40 10.46 8.89
N ALA A 75 0.70 10.72 8.19
CA ALA A 75 1.97 11.06 8.82
C ALA A 75 1.92 12.42 9.55
N ALA A 76 1.25 13.41 8.95
CA ALA A 76 1.08 14.74 9.53
C ALA A 76 0.14 14.75 10.74
N TYR A 77 -0.98 14.02 10.68
CA TYR A 77 -2.06 14.04 11.67
C TYR A 77 -2.32 12.66 12.33
N PRO A 78 -1.31 12.00 12.92
CA PRO A 78 -1.41 10.60 13.37
C PRO A 78 -2.28 10.40 14.62
N VAL A 79 -2.82 11.48 15.20
CA VAL A 79 -3.61 11.43 16.45
C VAL A 79 -5.11 11.25 16.22
N PHE A 80 -5.58 11.39 14.98
CA PHE A 80 -7.01 11.38 14.66
C PHE A 80 -7.53 9.95 14.46
N ALA A 81 -8.20 9.39 15.47
CA ALA A 81 -8.60 7.98 15.47
C ALA A 81 -9.53 7.55 14.32
N PRO A 82 -10.52 8.35 13.86
CA PRO A 82 -11.36 7.95 12.73
C PRO A 82 -10.58 7.68 11.44
N MET A 83 -9.50 8.44 11.20
CA MET A 83 -8.64 8.23 10.04
C MET A 83 -7.87 6.90 10.14
N VAL A 84 -7.38 6.53 11.32
CA VAL A 84 -6.72 5.23 11.58
C VAL A 84 -7.69 4.07 11.40
N ILE A 85 -8.95 4.21 11.86
CA ILE A 85 -9.97 3.18 11.66
C ILE A 85 -10.27 3.00 10.16
N GLY A 86 -10.40 4.11 9.42
CA GLY A 86 -10.58 4.09 7.97
C GLY A 86 -9.41 3.42 7.25
N ASP A 87 -8.17 3.70 7.68
CA ASP A 87 -6.97 3.05 7.12
C ASP A 87 -6.97 1.55 7.38
N ILE A 88 -7.20 1.10 8.61
CA ILE A 88 -7.31 -0.33 8.96
C ILE A 88 -8.34 -1.03 8.06
N ALA A 89 -9.52 -0.43 7.87
CA ALA A 89 -10.54 -0.99 7.00
C ALA A 89 -10.09 -1.04 5.53
N GLY A 90 -9.43 0.02 5.04
CA GLY A 90 -8.85 0.08 3.70
C GLY A 90 -7.80 -1.01 3.46
N ARG A 91 -6.89 -1.22 4.42
CA ARG A 91 -5.87 -2.28 4.35
C ARG A 91 -6.47 -3.67 4.27
N ILE A 92 -7.51 -3.94 5.07
CA ILE A 92 -8.24 -5.20 5.02
C ILE A 92 -8.91 -5.38 3.65
N ALA A 93 -9.50 -4.32 3.09
CA ALA A 93 -10.11 -4.37 1.77
C ALA A 93 -9.09 -4.63 0.65
N VAL A 94 -7.92 -3.97 0.69
CA VAL A 94 -6.81 -4.19 -0.27
C VAL A 94 -6.27 -5.62 -0.15
N ALA A 95 -6.03 -6.10 1.08
CA ALA A 95 -5.59 -7.47 1.32
C ALA A 95 -6.60 -8.50 0.78
N ALA A 96 -7.90 -8.27 0.98
CA ALA A 96 -8.95 -9.12 0.43
C ALA A 96 -8.97 -9.10 -1.11
N ALA A 97 -8.80 -7.93 -1.72
CA ALA A 97 -8.74 -7.80 -3.18
C ALA A 97 -7.53 -8.54 -3.77
N PHE A 98 -6.33 -8.37 -3.19
CA PHE A 98 -5.14 -9.10 -3.62
C PHE A 98 -5.28 -10.60 -3.43
N LEU A 99 -5.86 -11.05 -2.31
CA LEU A 99 -6.13 -12.47 -2.09
C LEU A 99 -7.10 -13.03 -3.14
N PHE A 100 -8.15 -12.29 -3.50
CA PHE A 100 -9.04 -12.68 -4.59
C PHE A 100 -8.28 -12.84 -5.92
N PHE A 101 -7.43 -11.88 -6.31
CA PHE A 101 -6.66 -11.98 -7.55
C PHE A 101 -5.65 -13.13 -7.54
N LEU A 102 -5.02 -13.40 -6.40
CA LEU A 102 -4.11 -14.55 -6.23
C LEU A 102 -4.84 -15.89 -6.41
N LEU A 103 -6.03 -16.03 -5.82
CA LEU A 103 -6.76 -17.29 -5.80
C LEU A 103 -7.59 -17.53 -7.08
N CYS A 104 -8.10 -16.47 -7.70
CA CYS A 104 -9.09 -16.57 -8.77
C CYS A 104 -8.60 -16.09 -10.14
N ALA A 105 -7.50 -15.33 -10.21
CA ALA A 105 -7.08 -14.64 -11.45
C ALA A 105 -5.60 -14.86 -11.82
N GLN A 106 -4.95 -15.88 -11.24
CA GLN A 106 -3.54 -16.24 -11.52
C GLN A 106 -2.57 -15.06 -11.38
N ALA A 107 -2.84 -14.15 -10.45
CA ALA A 107 -1.99 -12.99 -10.26
C ALA A 107 -0.60 -13.36 -9.72
N PRO A 108 0.43 -12.52 -9.94
CA PRO A 108 1.79 -12.79 -9.49
C PRO A 108 1.88 -13.09 -7.99
N LEU A 109 2.66 -14.12 -7.63
CA LEU A 109 2.82 -14.57 -6.24
C LEU A 109 3.36 -13.49 -5.29
N VAL A 110 4.07 -12.50 -5.83
CA VAL A 110 4.56 -11.35 -5.04
C VAL A 110 3.42 -10.55 -4.40
N LEU A 111 2.19 -10.58 -4.94
CA LEU A 111 1.01 -10.01 -4.29
C LEU A 111 0.74 -10.65 -2.91
N GLY A 112 1.19 -11.88 -2.68
CA GLY A 112 1.12 -12.53 -1.38
C GLY A 112 1.94 -11.78 -0.32
N ALA A 113 3.11 -11.24 -0.70
CA ALA A 113 3.89 -10.39 0.20
C ALA A 113 3.14 -9.09 0.52
N PHE A 114 2.46 -8.49 -0.46
CA PHE A 114 1.63 -7.31 -0.24
C PHE A 114 0.45 -7.59 0.71
N VAL A 115 -0.24 -8.74 0.56
CA VAL A 115 -1.28 -9.17 1.52
C VAL A 115 -0.73 -9.22 2.94
N VAL A 116 0.45 -9.82 3.12
CA VAL A 116 1.10 -9.89 4.44
C VAL A 116 1.42 -8.48 4.97
N THR A 117 1.98 -7.60 4.15
CA THR A 117 2.29 -6.22 4.60
C THR A 117 1.05 -5.43 4.97
N GLU A 118 -0.07 -5.60 4.25
CA GLU A 118 -1.32 -4.93 4.56
C GLU A 118 -1.91 -5.39 5.90
N LEU A 119 -1.92 -6.71 6.13
CA LEU A 119 -2.42 -7.28 7.39
C LEU A 119 -1.53 -6.90 8.58
N VAL A 120 -0.21 -6.93 8.42
CA VAL A 120 0.74 -6.48 9.45
C VAL A 120 0.55 -5.00 9.76
N GLY A 121 0.40 -4.15 8.73
CA GLY A 121 0.10 -2.72 8.90
C GLY A 121 -1.19 -2.50 9.68
N ALA A 122 -2.26 -3.20 9.32
CA ALA A 122 -3.55 -3.14 10.01
C ALA A 122 -3.44 -3.55 11.50
N VAL A 123 -2.66 -4.58 11.81
CA VAL A 123 -2.42 -5.01 13.21
C VAL A 123 -1.64 -3.94 13.99
N ILE A 124 -0.59 -3.36 13.39
CA ILE A 124 0.21 -2.29 14.01
C ILE A 124 -0.69 -1.07 14.30
N GLU A 125 -1.53 -0.66 13.35
CA GLU A 125 -2.44 0.47 13.52
C GLU A 125 -3.54 0.20 14.55
N ALA A 126 -4.13 -1.00 14.53
CA ALA A 126 -5.13 -1.39 15.53
C ALA A 126 -4.54 -1.39 16.95
N SER A 127 -3.27 -1.79 17.08
CA SER A 127 -2.55 -1.73 18.36
C SER A 127 -2.32 -0.29 18.83
N ALA A 128 -2.21 0.68 17.91
CA ALA A 128 -2.04 2.10 18.23
C ALA A 128 -3.30 2.76 18.82
N LEU A 129 -4.47 2.16 18.59
CA LEU A 129 -5.76 2.58 19.16
C LEU A 129 -5.98 2.07 20.59
N ARG A 130 -5.25 1.05 21.04
CA ARG A 130 -5.40 0.49 22.38
C ARG A 130 -4.76 1.43 23.41
N LYS A 131 -5.54 1.86 24.41
CA LYS A 131 -4.98 2.46 25.63
C LYS A 131 -4.17 1.38 26.36
N ASN A 132 -2.91 1.68 26.70
CA ASN A 132 -2.19 0.89 27.70
C ASN A 132 -3.05 0.88 28.96
N ARG A 133 -3.46 -0.32 29.39
CA ARG A 133 -4.08 -0.51 30.71
C ARG A 133 -3.02 -0.33 31.79
#